data_AF-A0A954KN56-F1
#
_entry.id   AF-A0A954KN56-F1
#
_cell.length_a   1.000
_cell.length_b   1.000
_cell.length_c   1.000
_cell.angle_alpha   90.00
_cell.angle_beta   90.00
_cell.angle_gamma   90.00
#
_symmetry.space_group_name_H-M   'P 1'
#
loop_
_entity.id
_entity.type
_entity.pdbx_description
1 polymer ?
#
loop_
_entity_poly.entity_id
_entity_poly.type
_entity_poly.pdbx_seq_one_letter_code
_entity_poly.pdbx_strand_id
1 'polypeptide(L)'
;MKKLSAVLLPALMLFSQAPDVSAQETPAAATRAPAAGQLSESDLGNLLAAIGLQPTKTEQRYDFAFKTSYRGEEWKFSMSAVLSRDGESLWVMAWLDQVPSTASEVPRTALLRLLAANDRLGGGKFFAYIPTNKRFVLQRVVKNEDMSSKRMMEILQDLASSVADEYPTWAVANWVPRADQEVADKDAGERSAPTNPTAASRSGLPTRTSESAGKFDGTRVQ
;
A
#
# COMPACT_ATOMS: atom_id res chain seq x y z
N MET A 1 -73.54 50.97 8.37
CA MET A 1 -73.05 50.83 9.76
C MET A 1 -71.52 50.80 9.72
N LYS A 2 -70.84 51.62 10.55
CA LYS A 2 -69.39 51.63 10.96
C LYS A 2 -68.34 51.34 9.85
N LYS A 3 -67.67 52.32 9.23
CA LYS A 3 -66.55 53.22 9.65
C LYS A 3 -65.26 52.52 10.17
N LEU A 4 -64.14 52.99 9.57
CA LEU A 4 -62.72 53.00 10.02
C LEU A 4 -61.92 51.71 9.75
N SER A 5 -60.64 51.71 9.37
CA SER A 5 -59.64 52.79 9.21
C SER A 5 -58.47 52.27 8.37
N ALA A 6 -57.79 53.19 7.69
CA ALA A 6 -56.52 53.02 6.99
C ALA A 6 -55.32 52.91 7.94
N VAL A 7 -54.25 52.20 7.53
CA VAL A 7 -52.81 52.50 7.78
C VAL A 7 -52.03 51.75 6.67
N LEU A 8 -51.45 52.41 5.67
CA LEU A 8 -50.07 52.95 5.59
C LEU A 8 -48.93 51.90 5.64
N LEU A 9 -48.10 51.92 4.59
CA LEU A 9 -46.82 51.24 4.31
C LEU A 9 -45.84 51.09 5.50
N PRO A 10 -44.87 50.13 5.50
CA PRO A 10 -43.78 50.14 4.51
C PRO A 10 -43.24 48.78 4.02
N ALA A 11 -42.54 48.89 2.88
CA ALA A 11 -41.69 47.88 2.28
C ALA A 11 -40.58 47.43 3.24
N LEU A 12 -40.44 46.12 3.41
CA LEU A 12 -39.25 45.50 3.97
C LEU A 12 -38.53 44.78 2.83
N MET A 13 -37.42 45.36 2.36
CA MET A 13 -36.45 44.64 1.55
C MET A 13 -35.77 43.59 2.43
N LEU A 14 -36.03 42.32 2.17
CA LEU A 14 -35.25 41.23 2.72
C LEU A 14 -33.90 41.20 2.00
N PHE A 15 -32.88 41.77 2.65
CA PHE A 15 -31.48 41.55 2.29
C PHE A 15 -31.17 40.06 2.53
N SER A 16 -31.05 39.32 1.43
CA SER A 16 -30.49 37.98 1.41
C SER A 16 -29.00 38.08 1.72
N GLN A 17 -28.60 37.74 2.95
CA GLN A 17 -27.19 37.52 3.27
C GLN A 17 -26.81 36.14 2.75
N ALA A 18 -26.17 36.11 1.58
CA ALA A 18 -25.37 34.95 1.20
C ALA A 18 -24.19 34.85 2.19
N PRO A 19 -23.90 33.67 2.77
CA PRO A 19 -22.64 33.49 3.44
C PRO A 19 -21.53 33.59 2.40
N ASP A 20 -20.70 34.63 2.51
CA ASP A 20 -19.37 34.67 1.92
C ASP A 20 -18.60 33.44 2.44
N VAL A 21 -18.61 32.38 1.65
CA VAL A 21 -17.64 31.30 1.77
C VAL A 21 -16.34 31.90 1.29
N SER A 22 -15.62 32.57 2.21
CA SER A 22 -14.20 32.82 2.03
C SER A 22 -13.57 31.48 1.67
N ALA A 23 -13.14 31.37 0.42
CA ALA A 23 -12.13 30.41 0.02
C ALA A 23 -10.90 30.69 0.88
N GLN A 24 -10.81 30.02 2.03
CA GLN A 24 -9.55 29.86 2.73
C GLN A 24 -8.65 29.11 1.76
N GLU A 25 -7.83 29.86 1.03
CA GLU A 25 -6.58 29.36 0.46
C GLU A 25 -5.90 28.60 1.59
N THR A 26 -6.01 27.27 1.53
CA THR A 26 -5.28 26.38 2.42
C THR A 26 -3.82 26.76 2.22
N PRO A 27 -3.11 27.27 3.25
CA PRO A 27 -1.70 27.59 3.08
C PRO A 27 -1.03 26.33 2.57
N ALA A 28 -0.40 26.40 1.41
CA ALA A 28 0.45 25.34 0.92
C ALA A 28 1.47 25.07 2.04
N ALA A 29 1.25 23.98 2.79
CA ALA A 29 2.09 23.64 3.92
C ALA A 29 3.53 23.58 3.42
N ALA A 30 4.32 24.59 3.80
CA ALA A 30 5.72 24.69 3.43
C ALA A 30 6.43 23.44 3.95
N THR A 31 7.11 22.72 3.07
CA THR A 31 7.92 21.56 3.45
C THR A 31 8.94 22.00 4.49
N ARG A 32 8.74 21.58 5.74
CA ARG A 32 9.63 21.90 6.84
C ARG A 32 10.99 21.27 6.55
N ALA A 33 12.08 22.02 6.79
CA ALA A 33 13.42 21.44 6.69
C ALA A 33 13.53 20.25 7.65
N PRO A 34 14.18 19.13 7.26
CA PRO A 34 14.33 17.96 8.12
C PRO A 34 15.00 18.33 9.44
N ALA A 35 14.51 17.78 10.55
CA ALA A 35 15.18 17.92 11.84
C ALA A 35 16.50 17.14 11.86
N ALA A 36 17.39 17.47 12.80
CA ALA A 36 18.64 16.74 12.97
C ALA A 36 18.36 15.23 13.15
N GLY A 37 19.06 14.39 12.37
CA GLY A 37 18.87 12.93 12.38
C GLY A 37 17.75 12.42 11.46
N GLN A 38 16.94 13.29 10.86
CA GLN A 38 15.94 12.91 9.86
C GLN A 38 16.54 12.94 8.46
N LEU A 39 16.12 11.99 7.60
CA LEU A 39 16.50 12.03 6.19
C LEU A 39 15.73 13.14 5.45
N SER A 40 16.42 13.87 4.59
CA SER A 40 15.77 14.55 3.46
C SER A 40 15.43 13.56 2.35
N GLU A 41 14.64 13.99 1.37
CA GLU A 41 14.34 13.19 0.17
C GLU A 41 15.62 12.82 -0.60
N SER A 42 16.56 13.76 -0.75
CA SER A 42 17.86 13.48 -1.38
C SER A 42 18.69 12.50 -0.57
N ASP A 43 18.67 12.61 0.76
CA ASP A 43 19.43 11.69 1.63
C ASP A 43 18.87 10.27 1.57
N LEU A 44 17.55 10.12 1.44
CA LEU A 44 16.93 8.81 1.21
C LEU A 44 17.44 8.16 -0.09
N GLY A 45 17.48 8.91 -1.19
CA GLY A 45 18.04 8.43 -2.46
C GLY A 45 19.50 7.99 -2.33
N ASN A 46 20.32 8.82 -1.68
CA ASN A 46 21.74 8.52 -1.43
C ASN A 46 21.92 7.29 -0.54
N LEU A 47 21.09 7.15 0.50
CA LEU A 47 21.11 6.02 1.42
C LEU A 47 20.78 4.71 0.70
N LEU A 48 19.76 4.70 -0.16
CA LEU A 48 19.39 3.55 -0.98
C LEU A 48 20.52 3.16 -1.94
N ALA A 49 21.17 4.14 -2.59
CA ALA A 49 22.32 3.89 -3.44
C ALA A 49 23.52 3.34 -2.65
N ALA A 50 23.77 3.85 -1.45
CA ALA A 50 24.88 3.41 -0.59
C ALA A 50 24.78 1.95 -0.14
N ILE A 51 23.56 1.38 -0.09
CA ILE A 51 23.35 -0.05 0.17
C ILE A 51 23.34 -0.91 -1.11
N GLY A 52 23.76 -0.34 -2.24
CA GLY A 52 23.93 -1.05 -3.51
C GLY A 52 22.68 -1.16 -4.36
N LEU A 53 21.62 -0.41 -4.05
CA LEU A 53 20.42 -0.34 -4.89
C LEU A 53 20.60 0.68 -6.00
N GLN A 54 19.74 0.57 -7.02
CA GLN A 54 19.66 1.51 -8.13
C GLN A 54 18.29 2.19 -8.10
N PRO A 55 18.08 3.16 -7.20
CA PRO A 55 16.78 3.82 -7.05
C PRO A 55 16.52 4.80 -8.20
N THR A 56 15.34 4.69 -8.81
CA THR A 56 14.81 5.64 -9.79
C THR A 56 13.79 6.55 -9.09
N LYS A 57 14.02 7.86 -9.15
CA LYS A 57 13.11 8.84 -8.56
C LYS A 57 11.90 9.07 -9.46
N THR A 58 10.71 8.94 -8.90
CA THR A 58 9.41 9.28 -9.51
C THR A 58 8.68 10.21 -8.56
N GLU A 59 8.58 11.49 -8.91
CA GLU A 59 8.07 12.55 -8.02
C GLU A 59 8.86 12.55 -6.69
N GLN A 60 8.22 12.24 -5.57
CA GLN A 60 8.83 12.18 -4.22
C GLN A 60 9.24 10.76 -3.79
N ARG A 61 8.99 9.76 -4.64
CA ARG A 61 9.19 8.34 -4.34
C ARG A 61 10.41 7.80 -5.07
N TYR A 62 11.15 6.90 -4.44
CA TYR A 62 12.23 6.15 -5.05
C TYR A 62 11.80 4.71 -5.31
N ASP A 63 11.85 4.27 -6.57
CA ASP A 63 11.50 2.92 -7.01
C ASP A 63 12.77 2.11 -7.28
N PHE A 64 12.83 0.86 -6.81
CA PHE A 64 14.01 0.00 -6.99
C PHE A 64 13.64 -1.49 -6.99
N ALA A 65 14.56 -2.30 -7.51
CA ALA A 65 14.51 -3.74 -7.34
C ALA A 65 15.38 -4.16 -6.15
N PHE A 66 14.84 -5.03 -5.28
CA PHE A 66 15.56 -5.62 -4.15
C PHE A 66 15.66 -7.12 -4.34
N LYS A 67 16.87 -7.68 -4.35
CA LYS A 67 17.09 -9.12 -4.51
C LYS A 67 17.62 -9.70 -3.21
N THR A 68 17.04 -10.80 -2.76
CA THR A 68 17.52 -11.54 -1.59
C THR A 68 17.08 -13.00 -1.67
N SER A 69 17.72 -13.87 -0.89
CA SER A 69 17.29 -15.25 -0.74
C SER A 69 16.48 -15.40 0.53
N TYR A 70 15.33 -16.06 0.43
CA TYR A 70 14.45 -16.35 1.56
C TYR A 70 14.09 -17.83 1.57
N ARG A 71 14.34 -18.53 2.68
CA ARG A 71 14.12 -19.98 2.84
C ARG A 71 14.72 -20.84 1.70
N GLY A 72 15.87 -20.42 1.18
CA GLY A 72 16.58 -21.11 0.11
C GLY A 72 16.06 -20.84 -1.31
N GLU A 73 15.09 -19.95 -1.48
CA GLU A 73 14.60 -19.48 -2.77
C GLU A 73 15.11 -18.07 -3.06
N GLU A 74 15.47 -17.79 -4.30
CA GLU A 74 15.81 -16.44 -4.73
C GLU A 74 14.54 -15.63 -5.03
N TRP A 75 14.49 -14.42 -4.48
CA TRP A 75 13.41 -13.48 -4.70
C TRP A 75 13.92 -12.17 -5.28
N LYS A 76 13.17 -11.63 -6.25
CA LYS A 76 13.30 -10.27 -6.76
C LYS A 76 12.03 -9.49 -6.42
N PHE A 77 12.16 -8.53 -5.52
CA PHE A 77 11.06 -7.65 -5.11
C PHE A 77 11.13 -6.34 -5.88
N SER A 78 9.98 -5.86 -6.37
CA SER A 78 9.83 -4.45 -6.73
C SER A 78 9.41 -3.68 -5.49
N MET A 79 10.19 -2.68 -5.11
CA MET A 79 9.95 -1.89 -3.92
C MET A 79 10.02 -0.39 -4.19
N SER A 80 9.44 0.37 -3.28
CA SER A 80 9.53 1.82 -3.25
C SER A 80 9.79 2.33 -1.84
N ALA A 81 10.42 3.48 -1.74
CA ALA A 81 10.55 4.23 -0.49
C ALA A 81 10.14 5.69 -0.70
N VAL A 82 9.44 6.27 0.28
CA VAL A 82 8.98 7.67 0.25
C VAL A 82 8.88 8.21 1.68
N LEU A 83 9.19 9.48 1.86
CA LEU A 83 8.96 10.17 3.13
C LEU A 83 7.50 10.64 3.23
N SER A 84 6.95 10.65 4.44
CA SER A 84 5.67 11.32 4.67
C SER A 84 5.78 12.82 4.36
N ARG A 85 4.64 13.46 4.11
CA ARG A 85 4.59 14.88 3.74
C ARG A 85 5.23 15.82 4.78
N ASP A 86 5.13 15.45 6.06
CA ASP A 86 5.75 16.15 7.19
C ASP A 86 7.21 15.73 7.45
N GLY A 87 7.72 14.71 6.74
CA GLY A 87 9.06 14.17 6.89
C GLY A 87 9.27 13.29 8.12
N GLU A 88 8.25 13.06 8.96
CA GLU A 88 8.41 12.33 10.23
C GLU A 88 8.49 10.81 10.06
N SER A 89 7.98 10.28 8.96
CA SER A 89 7.90 8.84 8.69
C SER A 89 8.52 8.49 7.34
N LEU A 90 9.16 7.33 7.30
CA LEU A 90 9.58 6.65 6.08
C LEU A 90 8.59 5.52 5.79
N TRP A 91 8.05 5.53 4.59
CA TRP A 91 7.17 4.49 4.06
C TRP A 91 7.95 3.67 3.06
N VAL A 92 8.03 2.36 3.30
CA VAL A 92 8.61 1.39 2.37
C VAL A 92 7.51 0.47 1.88
N MET A 93 7.43 0.24 0.59
CA MET A 93 6.34 -0.52 -0.04
C MET A 93 6.94 -1.59 -0.93
N ALA A 94 6.42 -2.80 -0.85
CA ALA A 94 6.64 -3.84 -1.85
C ALA A 94 5.43 -3.92 -2.77
N TRP A 95 5.65 -3.79 -4.06
CA TRP A 95 4.60 -3.97 -5.06
C TRP A 95 4.31 -5.45 -5.26
N LEU A 96 3.03 -5.77 -5.23
CA LEU A 96 2.51 -7.13 -5.38
C LEU A 96 1.82 -7.29 -6.74
N ASP A 97 1.12 -8.40 -6.90
CA ASP A 97 0.34 -8.70 -8.08
C ASP A 97 -0.73 -7.64 -8.38
N GLN A 98 -0.97 -7.47 -9.67
CA GLN A 98 -2.09 -6.68 -10.16
C GLN A 98 -3.39 -7.45 -9.97
N VAL A 99 -4.39 -6.76 -9.42
CA VAL A 99 -5.72 -7.30 -9.20
C VAL A 99 -6.41 -7.49 -10.56
N PRO A 100 -7.15 -8.59 -10.75
CA PRO A 100 -7.99 -8.78 -11.92
C PRO A 100 -8.89 -7.57 -12.19
N SER A 101 -9.09 -7.22 -13.47
CA SER A 101 -9.89 -6.04 -13.82
C SER A 101 -11.38 -6.25 -13.60
N THR A 102 -11.85 -7.50 -13.57
CA THR A 102 -13.24 -7.86 -13.34
C THR A 102 -13.49 -8.13 -11.86
N ALA A 103 -14.47 -7.44 -11.25
CA ALA A 103 -14.76 -7.60 -9.83
C ALA A 103 -15.18 -9.02 -9.43
N SER A 104 -15.81 -9.78 -10.35
CA SER A 104 -16.19 -11.18 -10.12
C SER A 104 -14.99 -12.13 -9.98
N GLU A 105 -13.83 -11.75 -10.51
CA GLU A 105 -12.59 -12.52 -10.43
C GLU A 105 -11.81 -12.24 -9.13
N VAL A 106 -12.28 -11.30 -8.30
CA VAL A 106 -11.69 -10.97 -6.99
C VAL A 106 -12.50 -11.63 -5.88
N PRO A 107 -12.03 -12.73 -5.28
CA PRO A 107 -12.77 -13.39 -4.22
C PRO A 107 -12.87 -12.50 -2.98
N ARG A 108 -14.08 -12.26 -2.48
CA ARG A 108 -14.30 -11.49 -1.23
C ARG A 108 -13.51 -12.09 -0.06
N THR A 109 -13.38 -13.41 -0.03
CA THR A 109 -12.61 -14.14 0.99
C THR A 109 -11.11 -13.84 0.92
N ALA A 110 -10.55 -13.59 -0.28
CA ALA A 110 -9.15 -13.17 -0.41
C ALA A 110 -8.93 -11.77 0.19
N LEU A 111 -9.83 -10.83 -0.09
CA LEU A 111 -9.78 -9.49 0.50
C LEU A 111 -9.90 -9.52 2.03
N LEU A 112 -10.82 -10.34 2.56
CA LEU A 112 -10.99 -10.52 4.01
C LEU A 112 -9.75 -11.16 4.66
N ARG A 113 -9.07 -12.10 3.98
CA ARG A 113 -7.82 -12.68 4.47
C ARG A 113 -6.69 -11.66 4.52
N LEU A 114 -6.57 -10.80 3.50
CA LEU A 114 -5.59 -9.69 3.51
C LEU A 114 -5.85 -8.73 4.65
N LEU A 115 -7.11 -8.33 4.86
CA LEU A 115 -7.48 -7.47 5.98
C LEU A 115 -7.19 -8.13 7.34
N ALA A 116 -7.51 -9.42 7.48
CA ALA A 116 -7.19 -10.18 8.70
C ALA A 116 -5.67 -10.38 8.90
N ALA A 117 -4.88 -10.40 7.83
CA ALA A 117 -3.42 -10.46 7.92
C ALA A 117 -2.82 -9.18 8.50
N ASN A 118 -3.43 -8.01 8.26
CA ASN A 118 -2.96 -6.74 8.83
C ASN A 118 -2.92 -6.75 10.36
N ASP A 119 -3.87 -7.44 11.01
CA ASP A 119 -3.89 -7.58 12.47
C ASP A 119 -2.70 -8.40 13.00
N ARG A 120 -2.20 -9.35 12.20
CA ARG A 120 -1.11 -10.27 12.58
C ARG A 120 0.28 -9.73 12.27
N LEU A 121 0.43 -8.93 11.22
CA LEU A 121 1.72 -8.52 10.68
C LEU A 121 2.54 -7.64 11.65
N GLY A 122 1.86 -6.72 12.35
CA GLY A 122 2.49 -5.80 13.32
C GLY A 122 3.62 -4.95 12.73
N GLY A 123 4.38 -4.26 13.60
CA GLY A 123 5.61 -3.56 13.21
C GLY A 123 5.45 -2.45 12.15
N GLY A 124 4.25 -1.86 12.07
CA GLY A 124 3.90 -0.87 11.06
C GLY A 124 3.64 -1.45 9.67
N LYS A 125 3.46 -2.78 9.55
CA LYS A 125 3.22 -3.47 8.28
C LYS A 125 1.73 -3.70 8.03
N PHE A 126 1.29 -3.46 6.80
CA PHE A 126 -0.08 -3.71 6.38
C PHE A 126 -0.20 -3.77 4.85
N PHE A 127 -1.15 -4.58 4.39
CA PHE A 127 -1.61 -4.58 3.00
C PHE A 127 -2.47 -3.35 2.72
N ALA A 128 -2.23 -2.74 1.57
CA ALA A 128 -3.04 -1.65 1.03
C ALA A 128 -3.30 -1.87 -0.46
N TYR A 129 -4.39 -1.27 -0.95
CA TYR A 129 -4.76 -1.27 -2.37
C TYR A 129 -4.50 0.10 -2.97
N ILE A 130 -3.80 0.14 -4.10
CA ILE A 130 -3.56 1.36 -4.86
C ILE A 130 -4.50 1.34 -6.09
N PRO A 131 -5.55 2.19 -6.10
CA PRO A 131 -6.56 2.15 -7.15
C PRO A 131 -6.01 2.57 -8.52
N THR A 132 -5.05 3.50 -8.54
CA THR A 132 -4.50 4.07 -9.79
C THR A 132 -3.88 3.02 -10.71
N ASN A 133 -3.25 1.99 -10.16
CA ASN A 133 -2.64 0.90 -10.93
C ASN A 133 -3.22 -0.48 -10.60
N LYS A 134 -4.34 -0.51 -9.87
CA LYS A 134 -5.06 -1.73 -9.47
C LYS A 134 -4.15 -2.78 -8.83
N ARG A 135 -3.24 -2.37 -7.93
CA ARG A 135 -2.28 -3.29 -7.29
C ARG A 135 -2.43 -3.30 -5.79
N PHE A 136 -2.19 -4.47 -5.21
CA PHE A 136 -1.89 -4.56 -3.80
C PHE A 136 -0.43 -4.21 -3.55
N VAL A 137 -0.17 -3.67 -2.37
CA VAL A 137 1.16 -3.45 -1.83
C VAL A 137 1.20 -3.97 -0.41
N LEU A 138 2.35 -4.51 0.01
CA LEU A 138 2.65 -4.66 1.43
C LEU A 138 3.52 -3.47 1.83
N GLN A 139 3.04 -2.66 2.76
CA GLN A 139 3.74 -1.47 3.23
C GLN A 139 4.36 -1.73 4.60
N ARG A 140 5.40 -0.96 4.93
CA ARG A 140 5.94 -0.79 6.27
C ARG A 140 6.19 0.70 6.53
N VAL A 141 5.65 1.21 7.63
CA VAL A 141 5.87 2.59 8.08
C VAL A 141 6.78 2.59 9.30
N VAL A 142 7.84 3.38 9.25
CA VAL A 142 8.80 3.57 10.35
C VAL A 142 9.07 5.04 10.57
N LYS A 143 9.53 5.43 11.76
CA LYS A 143 10.01 6.79 12.00
C LYS A 143 11.23 7.12 11.14
N ASN A 144 11.25 8.33 10.59
CA ASN A 144 12.39 8.88 9.86
C ASN A 144 13.39 9.53 10.83
N GLU A 145 14.00 8.72 11.71
CA GLU A 145 14.94 9.20 12.72
C GLU A 145 16.11 8.22 12.79
N ASP A 146 17.34 8.76 12.79
CA ASP A 146 18.59 8.01 12.92
C ASP A 146 18.68 6.84 11.93
N MET A 147 18.35 7.13 10.67
CA MET A 147 18.39 6.13 9.62
C MET A 147 19.83 5.88 9.16
N SER A 148 20.23 4.61 9.13
CA SER A 148 21.54 4.16 8.66
C SER A 148 21.39 3.11 7.57
N SER A 149 22.46 2.86 6.82
CA SER A 149 22.50 1.82 5.78
C SER A 149 22.10 0.45 6.32
N LYS A 150 22.58 0.11 7.53
CA LYS A 150 22.24 -1.14 8.21
C LYS A 150 20.74 -1.21 8.53
N ARG A 151 20.19 -0.15 9.14
CA ARG A 151 18.77 -0.10 9.51
C ARG A 151 17.85 -0.14 8.27
N MET A 152 18.22 0.55 7.20
CA MET A 152 17.50 0.48 5.93
C MET A 152 17.51 -0.95 5.38
N MET A 153 18.66 -1.61 5.35
CA MET A 153 18.77 -3.00 4.90
C MET A 153 17.90 -3.94 5.74
N GLU A 154 17.89 -3.80 7.07
CA GLU A 154 17.03 -4.57 7.98
C GLU A 154 15.54 -4.33 7.69
N ILE A 155 15.14 -3.09 7.41
CA ILE A 155 13.76 -2.76 7.01
C ILE A 155 13.37 -3.46 5.71
N LEU A 156 14.23 -3.41 4.69
CA LEU A 156 13.99 -4.05 3.39
C LEU A 156 13.92 -5.58 3.52
N GLN A 157 14.80 -6.20 4.30
CA GLN A 157 14.82 -7.63 4.53
C GLN A 157 13.59 -8.13 5.31
N ASP A 158 13.17 -7.41 6.35
CA ASP A 158 11.96 -7.73 7.11
C ASP A 158 10.70 -7.61 6.24
N LEU A 159 10.61 -6.55 5.42
CA LEU A 159 9.50 -6.40 4.49
C LEU A 159 9.50 -7.52 3.44
N ALA A 160 10.65 -7.81 2.83
CA ALA A 160 10.82 -8.90 1.86
C ALA A 160 10.41 -10.26 2.43
N SER A 161 10.81 -10.55 3.67
CA SER A 161 10.43 -11.80 4.36
C SER A 161 8.92 -11.87 4.58
N SER A 162 8.31 -10.76 4.99
CA SER A 162 6.85 -10.68 5.18
C SER A 162 6.09 -10.86 3.86
N VAL A 163 6.60 -10.31 2.75
CA VAL A 163 6.04 -10.55 1.40
C VAL A 163 6.12 -12.04 1.06
N ALA A 164 7.28 -12.68 1.27
CA ALA A 164 7.44 -14.08 0.94
C ALA A 164 6.57 -15.00 1.81
N ASP A 165 6.45 -14.72 3.11
CA ASP A 165 5.62 -15.48 4.05
C ASP A 165 4.13 -15.39 3.73
N GLU A 166 3.67 -14.21 3.31
CA GLU A 166 2.26 -13.99 2.98
C GLU A 166 1.92 -14.32 1.51
N TYR A 167 2.85 -14.88 0.73
CA TYR A 167 2.61 -15.27 -0.66
C TYR A 167 1.32 -16.09 -0.89
N PRO A 168 0.97 -17.07 -0.04
CA PRO A 168 -0.30 -17.80 -0.15
C PRO A 168 -1.54 -16.90 -0.02
N THR A 169 -1.43 -15.78 0.69
CA THR A 169 -2.51 -14.83 0.97
C THR A 169 -2.69 -13.84 -0.18
N TRP A 170 -1.60 -13.20 -0.63
CA TRP A 170 -1.70 -12.06 -1.54
C TRP A 170 -1.57 -12.40 -3.02
N ALA A 171 -0.91 -13.50 -3.39
CA ALA A 171 -0.67 -13.79 -4.80
C ALA A 171 -1.98 -14.13 -5.51
N VAL A 172 -2.25 -13.44 -6.62
CA VAL A 172 -3.53 -13.55 -7.34
C VAL A 172 -3.68 -14.94 -7.94
N ALA A 173 -2.58 -15.61 -8.28
CA ALA A 173 -2.58 -17.01 -8.74
C ALA A 173 -3.17 -17.99 -7.70
N ASN A 174 -3.19 -17.63 -6.42
CA ASN A 174 -3.75 -18.44 -5.34
C ASN A 174 -5.23 -18.10 -5.06
N TRP A 175 -5.81 -17.15 -5.78
CA TRP A 175 -7.20 -16.76 -5.62
C TRP A 175 -8.07 -17.64 -6.48
N VAL A 176 -8.68 -18.65 -5.87
CA VAL A 176 -9.66 -19.51 -6.55
C VAL A 176 -10.97 -18.73 -6.70
N PRO A 177 -11.46 -18.45 -7.93
CA PRO A 177 -12.78 -17.85 -8.13
C PRO A 177 -13.88 -18.80 -7.65
N ARG A 178 -14.97 -18.26 -7.10
CA ARG A 178 -16.15 -19.06 -6.72
C ARG A 178 -16.82 -19.63 -7.97
N ALA A 179 -16.43 -20.82 -8.37
CA ALA A 179 -17.35 -21.76 -9.01
C ALA A 179 -17.96 -22.74 -7.98
N ASP A 180 -17.31 -22.96 -6.82
CA ASP A 180 -17.67 -24.06 -5.90
C ASP A 180 -17.93 -23.65 -4.43
N GLN A 181 -18.60 -22.51 -4.20
CA GLN A 181 -19.18 -22.21 -2.88
C GLN A 181 -20.69 -21.96 -2.98
N GLU A 182 -21.38 -22.82 -3.74
CA GLU A 182 -22.78 -23.11 -3.50
C GLU A 182 -22.86 -24.35 -2.60
N VAL A 183 -23.40 -24.15 -1.38
CA VAL A 183 -23.92 -25.16 -0.45
C VAL A 183 -22.92 -26.16 0.17
N ALA A 184 -21.99 -25.68 0.99
CA ALA A 184 -21.48 -26.48 2.12
C ALA A 184 -22.28 -26.15 3.38
N ASP A 185 -23.59 -26.39 3.33
CA ASP A 185 -24.49 -26.38 4.51
C ASP A 185 -25.32 -27.69 4.53
N LYS A 186 -24.69 -28.78 4.11
CA LYS A 186 -25.14 -30.17 4.26
C LYS A 186 -23.93 -31.09 4.38
N ASP A 187 -23.30 -31.07 5.56
CA ASP A 187 -23.06 -32.29 6.34
C ASP A 187 -22.23 -31.94 7.57
N ALA A 188 -22.89 -31.98 8.71
CA ALA A 188 -22.23 -32.09 10.00
C ALA A 188 -21.69 -33.52 10.14
N GLY A 189 -20.37 -33.68 10.04
CA GLY A 189 -19.73 -34.97 10.29
C GLY A 189 -18.22 -34.90 10.13
N GLU A 190 -17.51 -35.19 11.23
CA GLU A 190 -16.07 -35.47 11.30
C GLU A 190 -15.08 -34.28 11.26
N ARG A 191 -14.66 -33.91 12.48
CA ARG A 191 -13.43 -33.14 12.73
C ARG A 191 -12.23 -33.90 12.19
N SER A 192 -11.54 -33.31 11.21
CA SER A 192 -10.10 -33.54 11.00
C SER A 192 -9.43 -32.19 10.75
N ALA A 193 -8.38 -31.92 11.54
CA ALA A 193 -7.59 -30.70 11.43
C ALA A 193 -6.88 -30.63 10.07
N PRO A 194 -6.73 -29.45 9.45
CA PRO A 194 -6.02 -29.33 8.19
C PRO A 194 -4.53 -29.62 8.38
N THR A 195 -4.05 -30.67 7.72
CA THR A 195 -2.62 -30.93 7.51
C THR A 195 -2.02 -29.85 6.61
N ASN A 196 -1.02 -29.17 7.15
CA ASN A 196 -0.19 -28.17 6.50
C ASN A 196 0.53 -28.75 5.26
N PRO A 197 0.31 -28.26 4.02
CA PRO A 197 1.02 -28.74 2.85
C PRO A 197 2.36 -28.00 2.73
N THR A 198 3.34 -28.41 3.52
CA THR A 198 4.74 -28.00 3.32
C THR A 198 5.57 -29.22 2.96
N ALA A 199 5.57 -29.63 1.69
CA ALA A 199 6.66 -30.37 1.04
C ALA A 199 6.30 -30.74 -0.41
N ALA A 200 7.33 -30.73 -1.28
CA ALA A 200 7.36 -31.01 -2.72
C ALA A 200 6.87 -29.84 -3.60
N SER A 201 7.72 -29.16 -4.36
CA SER A 201 8.64 -29.74 -5.34
C SER A 201 9.92 -28.91 -5.52
N ARG A 202 11.08 -29.58 -5.44
CA ARG A 202 12.35 -29.11 -6.00
C ARG A 202 12.42 -29.55 -7.46
N SER A 203 12.62 -28.61 -8.37
CA SER A 203 13.25 -28.80 -9.68
C SER A 203 13.51 -27.43 -10.31
N GLY A 204 14.80 -27.05 -10.44
CA GLY A 204 15.31 -25.84 -11.11
C GLY A 204 14.89 -24.53 -10.46
N LEU A 205 15.76 -23.87 -9.67
CA LEU A 205 15.44 -22.63 -8.94
C LEU A 205 14.84 -21.57 -9.88
N PRO A 206 13.51 -21.38 -9.88
CA PRO A 206 12.91 -20.25 -10.56
C PRO A 206 13.07 -19.07 -9.61
N THR A 207 13.66 -17.97 -10.09
CA THR A 207 13.63 -16.72 -9.32
C THR A 207 12.16 -16.30 -9.16
N ARG A 208 11.67 -16.23 -7.91
CA ARG A 208 10.33 -15.70 -7.63
C ARG A 208 10.37 -14.18 -7.67
N THR A 209 9.28 -13.57 -8.13
CA THR A 209 9.13 -12.12 -8.21
C THR A 209 7.93 -11.69 -7.38
N SER A 210 8.03 -10.54 -6.70
CA SER A 210 6.88 -9.97 -5.98
C SER A 210 5.82 -9.42 -6.93
N GLU A 211 6.19 -9.12 -8.17
CA GLU A 211 5.29 -8.70 -9.23
C GLU A 211 5.35 -9.69 -10.40
N SER A 212 4.22 -10.29 -10.74
CA SER A 212 4.06 -11.12 -11.95
C SER A 212 4.19 -10.32 -13.26
N ALA A 213 3.91 -9.02 -13.24
CA ALA A 213 4.16 -8.08 -14.35
C ALA A 213 5.21 -7.05 -13.92
N GLY A 214 6.49 -7.40 -14.10
CA GLY A 214 7.63 -6.63 -13.61
C GLY A 214 7.91 -5.37 -14.42
N LYS A 215 8.07 -4.23 -13.73
CA LYS A 215 8.47 -2.94 -14.33
C LYS A 215 9.95 -2.83 -14.71
N PHE A 216 10.76 -3.82 -14.32
CA PHE A 216 12.23 -3.76 -14.40
C PHE A 216 12.82 -4.71 -15.44
N ASP A 217 12.05 -5.11 -16.45
CA ASP A 217 12.60 -5.82 -17.59
C ASP A 217 13.18 -4.80 -18.58
N GLY A 218 14.46 -4.98 -18.90
CA GLY A 218 15.32 -3.92 -19.38
C GLY A 218 14.96 -3.42 -20.76
N THR A 219 14.52 -2.16 -20.85
CA THR A 219 14.77 -1.38 -22.07
C THR A 219 16.22 -0.90 -22.00
N ARG A 220 17.13 -1.67 -22.61
CA ARG A 220 18.44 -1.16 -23.02
C ARG A 220 18.18 -0.02 -24.01
N VAL A 221 18.36 1.22 -23.57
CA VAL A 221 18.60 2.32 -24.49
C VAL A 221 20.04 2.15 -24.97
N GLN A 222 20.20 1.79 -26.24
CA GLN A 222 21.47 1.90 -26.96
C GLN A 222 21.85 3.37 -27.12
#